data_AF-A0A9D8MP21-F1
#
_entry.id   AF-A0A9D8MP21-F1
#
_cell.length_a   1.000
_cell.length_b   1.000
_cell.length_c   1.000
_cell.angle_alpha   90.00
_cell.angle_beta   90.00
_cell.angle_gamma   90.00
#
_symmetry.space_group_name_H-M   'P 1'
#
loop_
_entity.id
_entity.type
_entity.pdbx_description
1 polymer ?
#
loop_
_entity_poly.entity_id
_entity_poly.type
_entity_poly.pdbx_seq_one_letter_code
_entity_poly.pdbx_strand_id
1 'polypeptide(L)'
;MKWKIGAVLFSICLGFWIQSSADEANTNKEGTDGSDCFVASYYFPNYHYGDPRNEKVKGKGWSEWELVKAAKPRFEGHHQPNIPAWGYTDEADPKQMAQKIDAAADHGI
;
A
#
# COMPACT_ATOMS: atom_id res chain seq x y z
N MET A 1 -43.76 -45.99 -44.72
CA MET A 1 -43.34 -45.47 -46.05
C MET A 1 -43.66 -43.99 -46.12
N LYS A 2 -42.75 -43.19 -46.71
CA LYS A 2 -42.79 -41.73 -46.98
C LYS A 2 -42.04 -40.83 -45.98
N TRP A 3 -40.79 -40.59 -46.36
CA TRP A 3 -39.98 -39.40 -46.08
C TRP A 3 -40.61 -38.12 -46.67
N LYS A 4 -40.43 -36.99 -45.97
CA LYS A 4 -40.28 -35.61 -46.49
C LYS A 4 -39.35 -34.90 -45.50
N ILE A 5 -38.03 -34.88 -45.71
CA ILE A 5 -37.25 -33.79 -46.35
C ILE A 5 -37.58 -32.40 -45.79
N GLY A 6 -36.64 -31.86 -45.02
CA GLY A 6 -36.08 -30.52 -45.25
C GLY A 6 -36.79 -29.32 -44.64
N ALA A 7 -36.36 -28.92 -43.44
CA ALA A 7 -36.28 -27.52 -43.02
C ALA A 7 -34.97 -27.43 -42.21
N VAL A 8 -33.86 -27.02 -42.83
CA VAL A 8 -33.44 -25.63 -43.07
C VAL A 8 -33.05 -24.96 -41.75
N LEU A 9 -31.81 -24.43 -41.71
CA LEU A 9 -31.16 -23.63 -40.66
C LEU A 9 -30.32 -24.39 -39.63
N PHE A 10 -29.45 -25.29 -40.11
CA PHE A 10 -28.10 -25.40 -39.54
C PHE A 10 -27.19 -24.50 -40.39
N SER A 11 -26.36 -23.69 -39.74
CA SER A 11 -25.45 -22.69 -40.33
C SER A 11 -26.06 -21.30 -40.52
N ILE A 12 -25.68 -20.39 -39.60
CA ILE A 12 -25.14 -19.03 -39.79
C ILE A 12 -25.49 -18.23 -38.52
N CYS A 13 -24.79 -18.48 -37.43
CA CYS A 13 -24.65 -17.52 -36.32
C CYS A 13 -23.22 -17.56 -35.74
N LEU A 14 -22.21 -17.87 -36.56
CA LEU A 14 -20.80 -17.80 -36.17
C LEU A 14 -20.09 -16.53 -36.69
N GLY A 15 -20.84 -15.48 -37.03
CA GLY A 15 -20.26 -14.33 -37.75
C GLY A 15 -20.93 -12.99 -37.52
N PHE A 16 -21.63 -12.76 -36.41
CA PHE A 16 -22.30 -11.47 -36.17
C PHE A 16 -22.37 -11.04 -34.70
N TRP A 17 -21.31 -11.27 -33.93
CA TRP A 17 -21.06 -10.57 -32.66
C TRP A 17 -19.54 -10.36 -32.46
N ILE A 18 -18.86 -9.89 -33.51
CA ILE A 18 -17.47 -9.40 -33.46
C ILE A 18 -17.40 -7.87 -33.68
N GLN A 19 -18.51 -7.16 -33.73
CA GLN A 19 -18.47 -5.70 -33.88
C GLN A 19 -19.58 -4.99 -33.11
N SER A 20 -19.46 -4.91 -31.79
CA SER A 20 -19.90 -3.74 -30.99
C SER A 20 -19.44 -3.90 -29.54
N SER A 21 -18.14 -3.73 -29.33
CA SER A 21 -17.53 -3.12 -28.12
C SER A 21 -16.09 -2.78 -28.48
N ALA A 22 -15.93 -2.18 -29.66
CA ALA A 22 -14.83 -1.27 -29.94
C ALA A 22 -15.41 0.14 -29.85
N ASP A 23 -16.17 0.42 -28.77
CA ASP A 23 -16.17 1.76 -28.23
C ASP A 23 -14.80 1.91 -27.62
N GLU A 24 -14.03 2.75 -28.29
CA GLU A 24 -12.69 3.20 -27.99
C GLU A 24 -12.31 2.97 -26.52
N ALA A 25 -11.32 2.10 -26.30
CA ALA A 25 -10.39 2.32 -25.21
C ALA A 25 -9.58 3.59 -25.51
N ASN A 26 -10.26 4.73 -25.63
CA ASN A 26 -9.72 6.05 -25.36
C ASN A 26 -9.63 6.15 -23.84
N THR A 27 -8.79 5.31 -23.25
CA THR A 27 -8.07 5.75 -22.08
C THR A 27 -7.11 6.81 -22.61
N ASN A 28 -7.61 8.04 -22.75
CA ASN A 28 -6.78 9.18 -22.40
C ASN A 28 -6.28 8.82 -20.99
N LYS A 29 -5.10 8.21 -20.94
CA LYS A 29 -4.21 8.40 -19.81
C LYS A 29 -3.98 9.90 -19.85
N GLU A 30 -4.83 10.63 -19.15
CA GLU A 30 -4.37 11.81 -18.45
C GLU A 30 -3.21 11.30 -17.61
N GLY A 31 -2.02 11.32 -18.23
CA GLY A 31 -0.79 11.29 -17.49
C GLY A 31 -0.96 12.41 -16.51
N THR A 32 -0.99 12.03 -15.23
CA THR A 32 -1.06 12.94 -14.10
C THR A 32 -0.43 14.26 -14.54
N ASP A 33 -1.27 15.28 -14.73
CA ASP A 33 -0.72 16.64 -14.73
C ASP A 33 0.14 16.72 -13.47
N GLY A 34 1.25 17.43 -13.56
CA GLY A 34 2.19 17.54 -12.46
C GLY A 34 1.48 18.06 -11.22
N SER A 35 0.92 17.13 -10.43
CA SER A 35 0.57 17.34 -9.05
C SER A 35 1.93 17.56 -8.41
N ASP A 36 2.36 18.81 -8.43
CA ASP A 36 3.58 19.25 -7.83
C ASP A 36 3.49 18.81 -6.37
N CYS A 37 4.18 17.72 -6.04
CA CYS A 37 4.26 17.20 -4.69
C CYS A 37 5.18 18.15 -3.93
N PHE A 38 4.59 19.22 -3.39
CA PHE A 38 5.33 20.27 -2.69
C PHE A 38 5.77 19.84 -1.28
N VAL A 39 5.15 18.81 -0.71
CA VAL A 39 5.36 18.37 0.68
C VAL A 39 5.41 16.84 0.72
N ALA A 40 6.38 16.30 1.46
CA ALA A 40 6.53 14.87 1.67
C ALA A 40 7.08 14.58 3.08
N SER A 41 6.86 13.35 3.56
CA SER A 41 7.36 12.86 4.85
C SER A 41 8.33 11.70 4.68
N TYR A 42 9.39 11.68 5.48
CA TYR A 42 10.29 10.53 5.59
C TYR A 42 9.74 9.53 6.60
N TYR A 43 9.53 8.30 6.14
CA TYR A 43 9.02 7.21 6.97
C TYR A 43 10.01 6.05 7.05
N PHE A 44 10.22 5.53 8.26
CA PHE A 44 11.07 4.38 8.53
C PHE A 44 10.23 3.26 9.19
N PRO A 45 9.80 2.23 8.42
CA PRO A 45 8.81 1.23 8.85
C PRO A 45 9.43 0.04 9.60
N ASN A 46 10.30 0.30 10.57
CA ASN A 46 11.10 -0.76 11.19
C ASN A 46 10.83 -0.92 12.69
N TYR A 47 9.81 -0.27 13.25
CA TYR A 47 9.50 -0.39 14.67
C TYR A 47 8.52 -1.53 14.95
N HIS A 48 9.00 -2.77 14.82
CA HIS A 48 8.21 -3.97 15.09
C HIS A 48 8.99 -4.98 15.93
N TYR A 49 8.27 -5.94 16.50
CA TYR A 49 8.85 -7.03 17.30
C TYR A 49 8.90 -8.34 16.52
N GLY A 50 9.77 -9.26 16.93
CA GLY A 50 9.74 -10.64 16.45
C GLY A 50 10.36 -10.88 15.05
N ASP A 51 11.09 -9.92 14.48
CA ASP A 51 11.86 -10.17 13.25
C ASP A 51 12.96 -11.22 13.54
N PRO A 52 12.96 -12.39 12.87
CA PRO A 52 13.90 -13.46 13.16
C PRO A 52 15.38 -13.08 12.99
N ARG A 53 15.69 -12.15 12.07
CA ARG A 53 17.04 -11.65 11.82
C ARG A 53 17.51 -10.77 12.97
N ASN A 54 16.64 -9.91 13.46
CA ASN A 54 16.91 -9.06 14.62
C ASN A 54 17.04 -9.90 15.89
N GLU A 55 16.11 -10.83 16.15
CA GLU A 55 16.16 -11.66 17.35
C GLU A 55 17.43 -12.52 17.41
N LYS A 56 17.89 -13.04 16.27
CA LYS A 56 19.14 -13.81 16.17
C LYS A 56 20.37 -13.02 16.61
N VAL A 57 20.41 -11.71 16.36
CA VAL A 57 21.58 -10.86 16.61
C VAL A 57 21.45 -10.09 17.92
N LYS A 58 20.24 -9.71 18.32
CA LYS A 58 19.98 -8.71 19.37
C LYS A 58 19.17 -9.25 20.55
N GLY A 59 18.64 -10.47 20.43
CA GLY A 59 17.86 -11.14 21.47
C GLY A 59 16.34 -11.08 21.22
N LYS A 60 15.63 -11.99 21.90
CA LYS A 60 14.18 -12.16 21.76
C LYS A 60 13.43 -10.90 22.18
N GLY A 61 12.41 -10.51 21.41
CA GLY A 61 11.58 -9.33 21.70
C GLY A 61 12.30 -7.99 21.48
N TRP A 62 13.42 -7.99 20.76
CA TRP A 62 14.11 -6.75 20.42
C TRP A 62 13.33 -5.95 19.37
N SER A 63 13.37 -4.62 19.50
CA SER A 63 12.86 -3.64 18.54
C SER A 63 13.78 -2.43 18.52
N GLU A 64 13.77 -1.69 17.43
CA GLU A 64 14.41 -0.39 17.23
C GLU A 64 14.05 0.61 18.34
N TRP A 65 12.91 0.43 19.02
CA TRP A 65 12.55 1.18 20.22
C TRP A 65 13.60 1.12 21.34
N GLU A 66 14.38 0.04 21.43
CA GLU A 66 15.50 -0.04 22.39
C GLU A 66 16.57 1.02 22.11
N LEU A 67 16.80 1.36 20.84
CA LEU A 67 17.76 2.40 20.47
C LEU A 67 17.24 3.80 20.84
N VAL A 68 15.96 4.06 20.60
CA VAL A 68 15.31 5.32 20.97
C VAL A 68 15.34 5.52 22.49
N LYS A 69 14.99 4.48 23.26
CA LYS A 69 15.04 4.51 24.73
C LYS A 69 16.45 4.70 25.28
N ALA A 70 17.46 4.10 24.64
CA ALA A 70 18.85 4.20 25.07
C ALA A 70 19.55 5.49 24.64
N ALA A 71 18.92 6.32 23.80
CA ALA A 71 19.50 7.55 23.30
C ALA A 71 19.82 8.53 24.46
N LYS A 72 20.96 9.20 24.35
CA LYS A 72 21.44 10.18 25.34
C LYS A 72 21.81 11.48 24.64
N PRO A 73 21.72 12.64 25.33
CA PRO A 73 22.26 13.89 24.83
C PRO A 73 23.74 13.71 24.42
N ARG A 74 24.13 14.31 23.29
CA ARG A 74 25.49 14.18 22.71
C ARG A 74 26.25 15.50 22.69
N PHE A 75 25.53 16.59 22.92
CA PHE A 75 26.03 17.96 22.99
C PHE A 75 25.05 18.77 23.86
N GLU A 76 25.46 19.95 24.29
CA GLU A 76 24.66 20.83 25.14
C GLU A 76 23.35 21.24 24.44
N GLY A 77 22.22 21.15 25.15
CA GLY A 77 20.89 21.41 24.60
C GLY A 77 20.31 20.27 23.73
N HIS A 78 21.01 19.16 23.54
CA HIS A 78 20.46 18.03 22.76
C HIS A 78 19.31 17.34 23.52
N HIS A 79 18.10 17.42 22.97
CA HIS A 79 16.91 16.79 23.55
C HIS A 79 16.81 15.31 23.18
N GLN A 80 17.38 14.43 24.02
CA GLN A 80 17.26 12.98 23.93
C GLN A 80 17.16 12.36 25.33
N PRO A 81 16.46 11.21 25.47
CA PRO A 81 15.70 10.52 24.43
C PRO A 81 14.40 11.26 24.09
N ASN A 82 14.01 11.25 22.80
CA ASN A 82 12.66 11.68 22.40
C ASN A 82 11.67 10.56 22.65
N ILE A 83 10.56 10.88 23.34
CA ILE A 83 9.49 9.93 23.63
C ILE A 83 8.43 10.04 22.53
N PRO A 84 8.05 8.94 21.85
CA PRO A 84 7.02 8.98 20.82
C PRO A 84 5.66 9.40 21.39
N ALA A 85 4.95 10.28 20.69
CA ALA A 85 3.66 10.82 21.15
C ALA A 85 2.58 9.74 21.33
N TRP A 86 2.62 8.66 20.54
CA TRP A 86 1.69 7.52 20.64
C TRP A 86 2.28 6.32 21.36
N GLY A 87 3.43 6.49 22.02
CA GLY A 87 4.14 5.43 22.70
C GLY A 87 4.94 4.51 21.77
N TYR A 88 5.48 3.45 22.34
CA TYR A 88 6.34 2.47 21.66
C TYR A 88 5.50 1.39 20.98
N THR A 89 4.83 1.76 19.89
CA THR A 89 3.82 0.91 19.23
C THR A 89 4.47 -0.13 18.30
N ASP A 90 3.76 -1.22 18.03
CA ASP A 90 4.21 -2.24 17.06
C ASP A 90 3.69 -1.93 15.65
N GLU A 91 4.58 -1.60 14.73
CA GLU A 91 4.25 -1.28 13.34
C GLU A 91 3.82 -2.49 12.51
N ALA A 92 3.95 -3.71 13.04
CA ALA A 92 3.32 -4.88 12.43
C ALA A 92 1.78 -4.86 12.59
N ASP A 93 1.23 -4.10 13.55
CA ASP A 93 -0.22 -3.90 13.66
C ASP A 93 -0.70 -2.85 12.64
N PRO A 94 -1.55 -3.22 11.66
CA PRO A 94 -2.06 -2.29 10.65
C PRO A 94 -2.81 -1.09 11.24
N LYS A 95 -3.34 -1.17 12.46
CA LYS A 95 -3.99 -0.04 13.15
C LYS A 95 -3.01 1.10 13.39
N GLN A 96 -1.74 0.80 13.63
CA GLN A 96 -0.71 1.82 13.83
C GLN A 96 -0.42 2.59 12.54
N MET A 97 -0.47 1.92 11.39
CA MET A 97 -0.33 2.60 10.10
C MET A 97 -1.57 3.42 9.76
N ALA A 98 -2.77 2.91 10.04
CA ALA A 98 -4.01 3.68 9.85
C ALA A 98 -3.97 5.00 10.64
N GLN A 99 -3.62 4.95 11.93
CA GLN A 99 -3.48 6.15 12.77
C GLN A 99 -2.48 7.18 12.20
N LYS A 100 -1.36 6.72 11.65
CA LYS A 100 -0.34 7.58 11.02
C LYS A 100 -0.82 8.22 9.72
N ILE A 101 -1.56 7.46 8.90
CA ILE A 101 -2.16 7.96 7.66
C ILE A 101 -3.18 9.05 7.98
N ASP A 102 -4.07 8.79 8.93
CA ASP A 102 -5.07 9.77 9.36
C ASP A 102 -4.40 11.06 9.86
N ALA A 103 -3.37 10.94 10.70
CA ALA A 103 -2.64 12.11 11.19
C ALA A 103 -1.92 12.87 10.06
N ALA A 104 -1.34 12.19 9.08
CA ALA A 104 -0.71 12.84 7.93
C ALA A 104 -1.75 13.62 7.11
N ALA A 105 -2.86 12.96 6.76
CA ALA A 105 -3.96 13.55 6.00
C ALA A 105 -4.57 14.77 6.71
N ASP A 106 -4.80 14.68 8.03
CA ASP A 106 -5.35 15.76 8.85
C ASP A 106 -4.42 16.99 8.91
N HIS A 107 -3.14 16.84 8.58
CA HIS A 107 -2.13 17.91 8.61
C HIS A 107 -1.61 18.30 7.22
N GLY A 108 -2.24 17.82 6.15
CA GLY A 108 -1.88 18.17 4.77
C GLY A 108 -0.55 17.59 4.30
N ILE A 109 -0.17 16.43 4.83
CA ILE A 109 0.99 15.63 4.42
C ILE A 109 0.56 14.50 3.49
#